data_AF-A0A7I7SML6-F1
#
_entry.id   AF-A0A7I7SML6-F1
#
_cell.length_a   1.000
_cell.length_b   1.000
_cell.length_c   1.000
_cell.angle_alpha   90.00
_cell.angle_beta   90.00
_cell.angle_gamma   90.00
#
_symmetry.space_group_name_H-M   'P 1'
#
loop_
_entity.id
_entity.type
_entity.pdbx_description
1 polymer ?
#
loop_
_entity_poly.entity_id
_entity_poly.type
_entity_poly.pdbx_seq_one_letter_code
_entity_poly.pdbx_strand_id
1 'polypeptide(L)' 'MVLSNIAAGTSRIGLFTTVTTLSLLDPVRAFEDYLTLDNLSDGRVELMIGKGNGTAQAELFHVTTDDQWDRNR' A
#
# COMPACT_ATOMS: atom_id res chain seq x y z
N MET A 1 -2.38 10.06 3.83
CA MET A 1 -2.94 8.69 3.98
C MET A 1 -4.37 8.78 4.48
N VAL A 2 -5.34 8.22 3.74
CA VAL A 2 -6.76 8.21 4.17
C VAL A 2 -6.98 7.25 5.34
N LEU A 3 -6.39 6.06 5.28
CA LEU A 3 -6.50 5.06 6.35
C LEU A 3 -5.95 5.58 7.68
N SER A 4 -4.88 6.38 7.69
CA SER A 4 -4.33 6.95 8.94
C SER A 4 -5.29 7.92 9.63
N ASN A 5 -6.06 8.69 8.85
CA ASN A 5 -7.11 9.56 9.41
C ASN A 5 -8.26 8.75 10.02
N ILE A 6 -8.63 7.63 9.37
CA ILE A 6 -9.66 6.72 9.89
C ILE A 6 -9.14 5.98 11.13
N ALA A 7 -7.88 5.55 11.14
CA ALA A 7 -7.24 4.91 12.28
C ALA A 7 -7.23 5.81 13.51
N ALA A 8 -6.88 7.10 13.33
CA ALA A 8 -6.91 8.08 14.41
C ALA A 8 -8.33 8.33 14.97
N GLY A 9 -9.37 8.17 14.16
CA GLY A 9 -10.77 8.37 14.55
C GLY A 9 -11.52 7.12 15.02
N THR A 10 -10.90 5.94 14.99
CA THR A 10 -11.58 4.67 15.28
C THR A 10 -10.72 3.75 16.15
N SER A 11 -11.34 2.96 17.03
CA SER A 11 -10.62 2.04 17.92
C SER A 11 -11.06 0.58 17.82
N ARG A 12 -12.15 0.27 17.11
CA ARG A 12 -12.76 -1.08 17.10
C ARG A 12 -12.76 -1.77 15.74
N ILE A 13 -12.85 -1.02 14.65
CA ILE A 13 -13.01 -1.61 13.31
C ILE A 13 -11.65 -2.03 12.75
N GLY A 14 -11.61 -3.12 12.00
CA GLY A 14 -10.44 -3.47 11.18
C GLY A 14 -10.32 -2.54 9.98
N LEU A 15 -9.09 -2.28 9.55
CA LEU A 15 -8.78 -1.45 8.40
C LEU A 15 -8.03 -2.30 7.38
N PHE A 16 -8.39 -2.23 6.11
CA PHE A 16 -7.66 -2.96 5.07
C PHE A 16 -7.59 -2.15 3.78
N THR A 17 -6.55 -2.42 2.98
CA THR A 17 -6.50 -1.98 1.58
C THR A 17 -7.18 -3.03 0.71
N THR A 18 -8.02 -2.63 -0.25
CA THR A 18 -8.53 -3.58 -1.26
C THR A 18 -7.45 -3.95 -2.26
N VAL A 19 -6.57 -2.99 -2.58
CA VAL A 19 -5.29 -3.28 -3.22
C VAL A 19 -4.27 -2.19 -2.91
N THR A 20 -3.09 -2.60 -2.49
CA THR A 20 -1.87 -1.81 -2.52
C THR A 20 -1.03 -2.30 -3.68
N THR A 21 -0.80 -1.44 -4.67
CA THR A 21 0.07 -1.74 -5.82
C THR A 21 1.54 -1.52 -5.46
N LEU A 22 2.09 -2.38 -4.62
CA LEU A 22 3.44 -2.21 -4.05
C LEU A 22 4.53 -2.09 -5.13
N SER A 23 4.33 -2.73 -6.28
CA SER A 23 5.23 -2.68 -7.45
C SER A 23 5.43 -1.27 -8.03
N LEU A 24 4.52 -0.33 -7.76
CA LEU A 24 4.57 1.05 -8.23
C LEU A 24 5.05 2.03 -7.16
N LEU A 25 5.29 1.56 -5.93
CA LEU A 25 5.69 2.39 -4.80
C LEU A 25 7.19 2.23 -4.54
N ASP A 26 7.81 3.28 -3.99
CA ASP A 26 9.10 3.14 -3.36
C ASP A 26 8.97 2.21 -2.13
N PRO A 27 9.76 1.12 -2.04
CA PRO A 27 9.56 0.11 -1.01
C PRO A 27 9.87 0.62 0.40
N VAL A 28 10.84 1.53 0.55
CA VAL A 28 11.22 2.09 1.85
C VAL A 28 10.09 3.01 2.34
N ARG A 29 9.61 3.89 1.46
CA ARG A 29 8.52 4.79 1.80
C ARG A 29 7.21 4.04 2.08
N ALA A 30 6.91 3.00 1.31
CA ALA A 30 5.75 2.17 1.57
C ALA A 30 5.85 1.51 2.96
N PHE A 31 7.01 0.96 3.32
CA PHE A 31 7.24 0.38 4.64
C PHE A 31 7.04 1.41 5.77
N GLU A 32 7.61 2.61 5.65
CA GLU A 32 7.46 3.69 6.63
C GLU A 32 5.99 4.12 6.81
N ASP A 33 5.29 4.32 5.69
CA ASP A 33 3.88 4.70 5.68
C ASP A 33 3.01 3.62 6.37
N TYR A 34 3.24 2.34 6.05
CA TYR A 34 2.47 1.25 6.63
C TYR A 34 2.80 0.98 8.10
N LEU A 35 4.06 1.11 8.52
CA LEU A 35 4.40 1.05 9.95
C LEU A 35 3.75 2.17 10.75
N THR A 36 3.72 3.38 10.18
CA THR A 36 3.05 4.52 10.83
C THR A 36 1.56 4.25 10.99
N LEU A 37 0.92 3.72 9.94
CA LEU A 37 -0.49 3.33 9.99
C LEU A 37 -0.75 2.19 10.98
N ASP A 38 0.10 1.17 11.00
CA ASP A 38 0.00 0.03 11.91
C ASP A 38 0.02 0.49 13.37
N ASN A 39 1.00 1.33 13.72
CA ASN A 39 1.12 1.92 15.05
C ASN A 39 -0.08 2.82 15.41
N LEU A 40 -0.56 3.65 14.48
CA LEU A 40 -1.77 4.47 14.70
C LEU A 40 -3.04 3.62 14.84
N SER A 41 -3.07 2.46 14.20
CA SER A 41 -4.21 1.56 14.22
C SER A 41 -4.17 0.55 15.37
N ASP A 42 -3.08 0.50 16.15
CA ASP A 42 -2.87 -0.53 17.18
C ASP A 42 -2.98 -1.95 16.60
N GLY A 43 -2.30 -2.20 15.47
CA GLY A 43 -2.27 -3.52 14.82
C GLY A 43 -3.55 -3.91 14.06
N ARG A 44 -4.50 -2.99 13.88
CA ARG A 44 -5.79 -3.28 13.21
C ARG A 44 -5.74 -3.19 11.68
N VAL A 45 -4.57 -2.92 11.10
CA VAL A 45 -4.43 -2.77 9.65
C VAL A 45 -4.01 -4.09 8.99
N GLU A 46 -4.70 -4.44 7.90
CA GLU A 46 -4.33 -5.53 7.01
C GLU A 46 -3.94 -4.96 5.63
N LEU A 47 -2.77 -5.37 5.15
CA LEU A 47 -2.27 -4.95 3.84
C LEU A 47 -2.61 -6.00 2.79
N MET A 48 -3.47 -5.67 1.84
CA MET A 48 -3.65 -6.49 0.63
C MET A 48 -2.74 -5.96 -0.48
N ILE A 49 -1.80 -6.77 -0.95
CA ILE A 49 -0.90 -6.42 -2.05
C ILE A 49 -1.47 -6.95 -3.36
N GLY A 50 -1.44 -6.13 -4.41
CA GLY A 50 -1.75 -6.56 -5.77
C GLY A 50 -0.80 -5.99 -6.80
N LYS A 51 -0.76 -6.61 -7.98
CA LYS A 51 0.15 -6.23 -9.06
C LYS A 51 -0.15 -4.84 -9.66
N GLY A 52 -1.42 -4.43 -9.65
CA GLY A 52 -1.94 -3.40 -10.55
C GLY A 52 -2.13 -3.98 -11.96
N ASN A 53 -3.19 -3.58 -12.66
CA ASN A 53 -3.60 -4.19 -13.94
C ASN A 53 -3.75 -3.18 -15.09
N GLY A 54 -3.51 -1.88 -14.88
CA GLY A 54 -3.64 -0.86 -15.91
C GLY A 54 -2.30 -0.50 -16.56
N THR A 55 -2.22 -0.64 -17.89
CA THR A 55 -1.09 -0.17 -18.69
C THR A 55 -0.87 1.35 -18.54
N ALA A 56 -1.94 2.12 -18.38
CA ALA A 56 -1.87 3.57 -18.12
C ALA A 56 -1.16 3.92 -16.80
N GLN A 57 -1.26 3.07 -15.77
CA GLN A 57 -0.57 3.28 -14.49
C GLN A 57 0.92 2.94 -14.61
N ALA A 58 1.24 1.87 -15.36
CA ALA A 58 2.60 1.47 -15.66
C ALA A 58 3.36 2.58 -16.42
N GLU A 59 2.74 3.20 -17.42
CA GLU A 59 3.31 4.36 -18.15
C GLU A 59 3.53 5.58 -17.23
N LEU A 60 2.54 5.91 -16.40
CA LEU A 60 2.60 7.08 -15.52
C LEU A 60 3.72 7.00 -14.48
N PHE A 61 4.00 5.80 -13.97
CA PHE A 61 5.04 5.57 -12.96
C PHE A 61 6.35 5.02 -13.54
N HIS A 62 6.47 4.98 -14.88
CA HIS A 62 7.65 4.49 -15.60
C HIS A 62 8.08 3.07 -15.17
N VAL A 63 7.11 2.18 -14.97
CA VAL A 63 7.35 0.78 -14.59
C VAL A 63 6.91 -0.12 -15.74
N THR A 64 7.77 -1.04 -16.19
CA THR A 64 7.37 -2.01 -17.23
C THR A 64 6.53 -3.13 -16.62
N THR A 65 5.66 -3.76 -17.42
CA THR A 65 4.80 -4.87 -16.95
C THR A 65 5.61 -6.06 -16.44
N ASP A 66 6.82 -6.24 -16.97
CA ASP A 66 7.76 -7.31 -16.64
C ASP A 66 8.53 -7.00 -15.35
N ASP A 67 9.00 -5.76 -15.13
CA ASP A 67 9.75 -5.37 -13.92
C ASP A 67 8.90 -5.35 -12.64
N GLN A 68 7.57 -5.31 -12.77
CA GLN A 68 6.66 -5.21 -11.61
C GLN A 68 6.78 -6.36 -10.61
N TRP A 69 7.17 -7.55 -11.05
CA TRP A 69 7.32 -8.72 -10.17
C TRP A 69 8.69 -8.75 -9.48
N ASP A 70 9.74 -8.36 -10.20
CA ASP A 70 11.11 -8.37 -9.66
C ASP A 70 11.33 -7.30 -8.59
N ARG A 71 10.52 -6.23 -8.60
CA ARG A 71 10.58 -5.16 -7.59
C ARG A 71 9.98 -5.52 -6.23
N ASN A 72 9.20 -6.61 -6.14
CA ASN A 72 8.55 -7.04 -4.90
C ASN A 72 9.31 -8.18 -4.18
N ARG A 73 10.52 -8.51 -4.64
CA ARG A 73 11.30 -9.66 -4.16
C ARG A 73 12.37 -9.26 -3.15
#